data_AF-A0A0L0BXI4-F1
#
_entry.id   AF-A0A0L0BXI4-F1
#
_cell.length_a   1.000
_cell.length_b   1.000
_cell.length_c   1.000
_cell.angle_alpha   90.00
_cell.angle_beta   90.00
_cell.angle_gamma   90.00
#
_symmetry.space_group_name_H-M   'P 1'
#
loop_
_entity.id
_entity.type
_entity.pdbx_description
1 polymer ?
#
loop_
_entity_poly.entity_id
_entity_poly.type
_entity_poly.pdbx_seq_one_letter_code
_entity_poly.pdbx_strand_id
1 'polypeptide(L)'
;MEEMQTSDPINKLGPDYSINPPEFAEFFNICSKRRIAVKTFLLDQSVFSGIGNWMSDEILHLARIHPEQPVNTIPEALAQCLYDGIIDVCSITAETEANTTKFPRHWLMLHRWGKARSKKEVQKTADGKIVDFLTVGGRTGCYIPELQVLFKPEVSDTDDIKSEPQDSKPKRRKVKQERKESKDSKEVKIETEEPLKLSEEQKLSISKFSYKPEPEN
;
A
#
# COMPACT_ATOMS: atom_id res chain seq x y z
N MET A 1 20.52 -9.25 25.23
CA MET A 1 19.81 -8.64 24.09
C MET A 1 19.09 -9.69 23.26
N GLU A 2 19.70 -10.84 22.94
CA GLU A 2 19.05 -11.92 22.16
C GLU A 2 17.76 -12.47 22.79
N GLU A 3 17.69 -12.68 24.12
CA GLU A 3 16.46 -13.18 24.76
C GLU A 3 15.23 -12.29 24.51
N MET A 4 15.41 -10.96 24.44
CA MET A 4 14.30 -10.03 24.18
C MET A 4 13.74 -10.15 22.77
N GLN A 5 14.61 -10.34 21.77
CA GLN A 5 14.18 -10.46 20.36
C GLN A 5 13.37 -11.74 20.11
N THR A 6 13.61 -12.78 20.90
CA THR A 6 12.90 -14.06 20.76
C THR A 6 11.57 -14.13 21.51
N SER A 7 11.29 -13.15 22.37
CA SER A 7 10.08 -13.10 23.18
C SER A 7 8.91 -12.37 22.50
N ASP A 8 7.69 -12.79 22.79
CA ASP A 8 6.49 -12.04 22.40
C ASP A 8 6.48 -10.66 23.09
N PRO A 9 6.05 -9.57 22.40
CA PRO A 9 5.54 -9.52 21.03
C PRO A 9 6.60 -9.26 19.95
N ILE A 10 7.88 -9.14 20.33
CA ILE A 10 8.95 -8.64 19.45
C ILE A 10 9.22 -9.62 18.30
N ASN A 11 9.17 -10.91 18.57
CA ASN A 11 9.33 -11.98 17.57
C ASN A 11 8.23 -12.03 16.48
N LYS A 12 7.11 -11.31 16.65
CA LYS A 12 5.97 -11.24 15.72
C LYS A 12 5.95 -9.99 14.86
N LEU A 13 6.92 -9.10 15.06
CA LEU A 13 7.03 -7.87 14.28
C LEU A 13 7.61 -8.16 12.90
N GLY A 14 7.16 -7.40 11.91
CA GLY A 14 7.78 -7.36 10.59
C GLY A 14 9.14 -6.67 10.62
N PRO A 15 9.83 -6.59 9.47
CA PRO A 15 11.11 -5.89 9.37
C PRO A 15 10.97 -4.38 9.67
N ASP A 16 12.08 -3.78 10.12
CA ASP A 16 12.22 -2.34 10.27
C ASP A 16 12.75 -1.77 8.96
N TYR A 17 11.89 -1.04 8.25
CA TYR A 17 12.21 -0.50 6.93
C TYR A 17 13.25 0.63 6.96
N SER A 18 13.61 1.16 8.13
CA SER A 18 14.74 2.10 8.27
C SER A 18 16.10 1.41 8.43
N ILE A 19 16.12 0.10 8.73
CA ILE A 19 17.36 -0.65 9.03
C ILE A 19 17.59 -1.77 8.02
N ASN A 20 16.57 -2.61 7.79
CA ASN A 20 16.67 -3.81 6.97
C ASN A 20 15.41 -4.04 6.13
N PRO A 21 15.06 -3.11 5.23
CA PRO A 21 13.94 -3.32 4.33
C PRO A 21 14.18 -4.55 3.44
N PRO A 22 13.15 -5.38 3.17
CA PRO A 22 13.25 -6.46 2.20
C PRO A 22 13.44 -5.89 0.79
N GLU A 23 13.91 -6.68 -0.17
CA GLU A 23 14.00 -6.23 -1.57
C GLU A 23 12.62 -5.89 -2.15
N PHE A 24 12.58 -4.95 -3.11
CA PHE A 24 11.33 -4.53 -3.74
C PHE A 24 10.50 -5.70 -4.29
N ALA A 25 11.15 -6.69 -4.92
CA ALA A 25 10.48 -7.86 -5.47
C ALA A 25 9.74 -8.69 -4.39
N GLU A 26 10.32 -8.81 -3.19
CA GLU A 26 9.69 -9.48 -2.05
C GLU A 26 8.51 -8.65 -1.53
N PHE A 27 8.70 -7.34 -1.35
CA PHE A 27 7.64 -6.41 -0.97
C PHE A 27 6.45 -6.46 -1.93
N PHE A 28 6.71 -6.44 -3.24
CA PHE A 28 5.67 -6.47 -4.27
C PHE A 28 4.89 -7.80 -4.25
N ASN A 29 5.59 -8.93 -4.02
CA ASN A 29 4.96 -10.23 -3.84
C ASN A 29 4.11 -10.32 -2.56
N ILE A 30 4.47 -9.62 -1.49
CA ILE A 30 3.62 -9.50 -0.29
C ILE A 30 2.35 -8.69 -0.62
N CYS A 31 2.50 -7.58 -1.33
CA CYS A 31 1.38 -6.72 -1.75
C CYS A 31 0.35 -7.48 -2.60
N SER A 32 0.80 -8.26 -3.60
CA SER A 32 -0.09 -8.97 -4.52
C SER A 32 -0.99 -10.02 -3.85
N LYS A 33 -0.60 -10.52 -2.67
CA LYS A 33 -1.34 -11.55 -1.91
C LYS A 33 -2.38 -10.99 -0.95
N ARG A 34 -2.50 -9.67 -0.83
CA ARG A 34 -3.31 -9.01 0.22
C ARG A 34 -4.47 -8.22 -0.40
N ARG A 35 -5.71 -8.66 -0.14
CA ARG A 35 -6.94 -7.99 -0.63
C ARG A 35 -7.53 -7.05 0.43
N ILE A 36 -6.68 -6.21 1.01
CA ILE A 36 -7.05 -5.23 2.04
C ILE A 36 -6.67 -3.83 1.57
N ALA A 37 -7.32 -2.81 2.14
CA ALA A 37 -6.96 -1.42 1.87
C ALA A 37 -5.49 -1.15 2.24
N VAL A 38 -4.79 -0.38 1.41
CA VAL A 38 -3.37 -0.09 1.55
C VAL A 38 -3.04 0.58 2.89
N LYS A 39 -3.93 1.44 3.40
CA LYS A 39 -3.75 2.02 4.74
C LYS A 39 -3.80 0.97 5.85
N THR A 40 -4.70 -0.01 5.74
CA THR A 40 -4.76 -1.12 6.70
C THR A 40 -3.51 -1.99 6.61
N PHE A 41 -3.03 -2.25 5.40
CA PHE A 41 -1.79 -3.00 5.14
C PHE A 41 -0.57 -2.32 5.78
N LEU A 42 -0.37 -1.01 5.57
CA LEU A 42 0.74 -0.25 6.16
C LEU A 42 0.75 -0.24 7.69
N LEU A 43 -0.39 -0.48 8.33
CA LEU A 43 -0.53 -0.48 9.79
C LEU A 43 -0.45 -1.89 10.40
N ASP A 44 -0.17 -2.90 9.59
CA ASP A 44 0.07 -4.27 10.05
C ASP A 44 1.49 -4.38 10.62
N GLN A 45 1.60 -4.46 11.95
CA GLN A 45 2.88 -4.56 12.64
C GLN A 45 3.65 -5.85 12.35
N SER A 46 2.98 -6.88 11.80
CA SER A 46 3.66 -8.10 11.33
C SER A 46 4.33 -7.94 9.97
N VAL A 47 4.00 -6.87 9.23
CA VAL A 47 4.61 -6.54 7.93
C VAL A 47 5.53 -5.33 8.07
N PHE A 48 5.14 -4.34 8.86
CA PHE A 48 5.88 -3.09 9.07
C PHE A 48 5.99 -2.79 10.55
N SER A 49 7.15 -3.06 11.16
CA SER A 49 7.37 -2.62 12.53
C SER A 49 7.51 -1.11 12.58
N GLY A 50 6.75 -0.44 13.45
CA GLY A 50 6.93 1.00 13.72
C GLY A 50 6.14 1.95 12.83
N ILE A 51 5.55 1.50 11.71
CA ILE A 51 4.67 2.36 10.91
C ILE A 51 3.36 2.62 11.66
N GLY A 52 3.15 3.89 12.02
CA GLY A 52 1.98 4.38 12.71
C GLY A 52 1.00 5.13 11.80
N ASN A 53 -0.10 5.63 12.40
CA ASN A 53 -1.19 6.27 11.65
C ASN A 53 -0.76 7.51 10.85
N TRP A 54 0.14 8.32 11.39
CA TRP A 54 0.60 9.52 10.68
C TRP A 54 1.60 9.17 9.57
N MET A 55 2.46 8.17 9.80
CA MET A 55 3.43 7.74 8.79
C MET A 55 2.70 7.12 7.61
N SER A 56 1.67 6.30 7.84
CA SER A 56 0.89 5.74 6.73
C SER A 56 0.17 6.81 5.92
N ASP A 57 -0.35 7.88 6.55
CA ASP A 57 -0.90 9.03 5.84
C ASP A 57 0.17 9.72 4.97
N GLU A 58 1.38 9.93 5.51
CA GLU A 58 2.51 10.56 4.80
C GLU A 58 2.98 9.72 3.62
N ILE A 59 3.22 8.42 3.84
CA ILE A 59 3.66 7.46 2.82
C ILE A 59 2.67 7.43 1.64
N LEU A 60 1.37 7.34 1.94
CA LEU A 60 0.33 7.34 0.92
C LEU A 60 0.21 8.68 0.19
N HIS A 61 0.44 9.78 0.91
CA HIS A 61 0.51 11.10 0.31
C HIS A 61 1.67 11.20 -0.69
N LEU A 62 2.88 10.80 -0.29
CA LEU A 62 4.07 10.80 -1.16
C LEU A 62 3.85 9.93 -2.40
N ALA A 63 3.30 8.72 -2.23
CA ALA A 63 3.05 7.78 -3.31
C ALA A 63 1.83 8.15 -4.19
N ARG A 64 1.01 9.14 -3.80
CA ARG A 64 -0.23 9.55 -4.48
C ARG A 64 -1.29 8.43 -4.55
N ILE A 65 -1.38 7.61 -3.51
CA ILE A 65 -2.30 6.46 -3.43
C ILE A 65 -3.44 6.78 -2.46
N HIS A 66 -4.68 6.50 -2.86
CA HIS A 66 -5.83 6.66 -1.98
C HIS A 66 -5.81 5.63 -0.84
N PRO A 67 -6.10 6.01 0.42
CA PRO A 67 -5.98 5.11 1.58
C PRO A 67 -6.82 3.82 1.50
N GLU A 68 -7.96 3.87 0.80
CA GLU A 68 -8.86 2.73 0.61
C GLU A 68 -8.49 1.83 -0.59
N GLN A 69 -7.46 2.18 -1.37
CA GLN A 69 -7.04 1.38 -2.52
C GLN A 69 -6.64 -0.05 -2.05
N PRO A 70 -7.23 -1.13 -2.61
CA PRO A 70 -6.78 -2.48 -2.29
C PRO A 70 -5.31 -2.67 -2.70
N VAL A 71 -4.45 -3.12 -1.80
CA VAL A 71 -3.00 -3.14 -2.04
C VAL A 71 -2.60 -4.04 -3.21
N ASN A 72 -3.29 -5.17 -3.41
CA ASN A 72 -3.04 -6.08 -4.53
C ASN A 72 -3.44 -5.52 -5.91
N THR A 73 -4.07 -4.34 -5.96
CA THR A 73 -4.47 -3.70 -7.22
C THR A 73 -3.52 -2.58 -7.64
N ILE A 74 -2.54 -2.25 -6.80
CA ILE A 74 -1.56 -1.20 -7.06
C ILE A 74 -0.60 -1.67 -8.17
N PRO A 75 -0.47 -0.94 -9.29
CA PRO A 75 0.49 -1.27 -10.34
C PRO A 75 1.92 -1.25 -9.82
N GLU A 76 2.80 -2.05 -10.41
CA GLU A 76 4.20 -2.18 -10.00
C GLU A 76 4.91 -0.83 -9.86
N ALA A 77 4.71 0.09 -10.82
CA ALA A 77 5.32 1.42 -10.77
C ALA A 77 4.87 2.27 -9.55
N LEU A 78 3.59 2.19 -9.16
CA LEU A 78 3.10 2.85 -7.94
C LEU A 78 3.49 2.09 -6.68
N ALA A 79 3.63 0.76 -6.75
CA ALA A 79 4.14 -0.04 -5.66
C ALA A 79 5.61 0.30 -5.37
N GLN A 80 6.41 0.62 -6.40
CA GLN A 80 7.77 1.15 -6.22
C GLN A 80 7.74 2.50 -5.50
N CYS A 81 6.89 3.44 -5.93
CA CYS A 81 6.72 4.72 -5.23
C CYS A 81 6.30 4.54 -3.76
N LEU A 82 5.43 3.56 -3.49
CA LEU A 82 5.00 3.21 -2.14
C LEU A 82 6.17 2.67 -1.32
N TYR A 83 6.95 1.75 -1.89
CA TYR A 83 8.13 1.16 -1.26
C TYR A 83 9.19 2.20 -0.91
N ASP A 84 9.53 3.07 -1.87
CA ASP A 84 10.49 4.15 -1.67
C ASP A 84 9.98 5.14 -0.61
N GLY A 85 8.69 5.51 -0.67
CA GLY A 85 8.06 6.38 0.32
C GLY A 85 8.07 5.79 1.74
N ILE A 86 7.93 4.46 1.89
CA ILE A 86 8.08 3.78 3.18
C ILE A 86 9.50 3.97 3.72
N ILE A 87 10.51 3.67 2.91
CA ILE A 87 11.93 3.78 3.30
C ILE A 87 12.28 5.23 3.66
N ASP A 88 11.89 6.19 2.83
CA ASP A 88 12.18 7.62 3.04
C ASP A 88 11.57 8.11 4.35
N VAL A 89 10.28 7.86 4.57
CA VAL A 89 9.58 8.32 5.79
C VAL A 89 10.15 7.66 7.03
N CYS A 90 10.42 6.35 7.00
CA CYS A 90 11.02 5.63 8.11
C CYS A 90 12.44 6.14 8.42
N SER A 91 13.28 6.30 7.40
CA SER A 91 14.67 6.76 7.55
C SER A 91 14.72 8.20 8.08
N ILE A 92 13.98 9.14 7.49
CA ILE A 92 13.91 10.53 7.95
C ILE A 92 13.38 10.60 9.39
N THR A 93 12.38 9.78 9.73
CA THR A 93 11.85 9.74 11.10
C THR A 93 12.89 9.25 12.10
N ALA A 94 13.65 8.21 11.76
CA ALA A 94 14.72 7.68 12.60
C ALA A 94 15.87 8.69 12.76
N GLU A 95 16.37 9.25 11.66
CA GLU A 95 17.48 10.23 11.64
C GLU A 95 17.16 11.51 12.43
N THR A 96 15.90 11.94 12.39
CA THR A 96 15.46 13.14 13.10
C THR A 96 14.96 12.86 14.52
N GLU A 97 14.97 11.60 14.96
CA GLU A 97 14.38 11.14 16.23
C GLU A 97 12.92 11.57 16.38
N ALA A 98 12.16 11.54 15.27
CA ALA A 98 10.79 12.04 15.16
C ALA A 98 10.61 13.51 15.57
N ASN A 99 11.66 14.32 15.52
CA ASN A 99 11.58 15.76 15.76
C ASN A 99 10.92 16.47 14.58
N THR A 100 9.63 16.80 14.73
CA THR A 100 8.79 17.40 13.68
C THR A 100 9.32 18.72 13.13
N THR A 101 10.16 19.45 13.88
CA THR A 101 10.78 20.70 13.40
C THR A 101 11.83 20.47 12.30
N LYS A 102 12.36 19.24 12.21
CA LYS A 102 13.34 18.82 11.21
C LYS A 102 12.71 18.14 9.99
N PHE A 103 11.40 17.88 10.02
CA PHE A 103 10.72 17.24 8.90
C PHE A 103 10.66 18.18 7.67
N PRO A 104 10.64 17.63 6.44
CA PRO A 104 10.41 18.42 5.25
C PRO A 104 9.11 19.21 5.34
N ARG A 105 9.16 20.50 4.99
CA ARG A 105 8.03 21.44 5.17
C ARG A 105 6.77 21.08 4.37
N HIS A 106 6.92 20.26 3.34
CA HIS A 106 5.83 19.82 2.48
C HIS A 106 5.12 18.56 3.01
N TRP A 107 5.58 17.96 4.11
CA TRP A 107 4.98 16.76 4.67
C TRP A 107 3.55 17.01 5.17
N LEU A 108 2.66 16.08 4.83
CA LEU A 108 1.26 16.08 5.27
C LEU A 108 1.14 16.04 6.80
N MET A 109 2.08 15.42 7.49
CA MET A 109 2.18 15.36 8.96
C MET A 109 2.13 16.73 9.63
N LEU A 110 2.64 17.78 8.98
CA LEU A 110 2.61 19.15 9.51
C LEU A 110 1.22 19.80 9.37
N HIS A 111 0.36 19.25 8.51
CA HIS A 111 -0.94 19.81 8.14
C HIS A 111 -2.13 18.94 8.55
N ARG A 112 -1.90 17.78 9.18
CA ARG A 112 -2.96 16.83 9.54
C ARG A 112 -3.71 17.14 10.84
N TRP A 113 -3.18 18.05 11.66
CA TRP A 113 -3.71 18.33 12.99
C TRP A 113 -4.92 19.27 12.91
N GLY A 114 -6.11 18.69 12.80
CA GLY A 114 -7.37 19.43 12.73
C GLY A 114 -8.55 18.55 13.15
N LYS A 115 -9.68 19.18 13.52
CA LYS A 115 -10.92 18.46 13.81
C LYS A 115 -11.77 18.37 12.54
N ALA A 116 -11.91 17.16 11.98
CA ALA A 116 -12.91 16.86 10.94
C ALA A 116 -14.36 17.28 11.32
N ARG A 117 -14.62 17.53 12.60
CA ARG A 117 -15.96 17.84 13.15
C ARG A 117 -16.28 19.34 13.30
N SER A 118 -15.33 20.23 13.03
CA SER A 118 -15.57 21.68 13.06
C SER A 118 -15.86 22.17 11.65
N LYS A 119 -17.13 22.30 11.26
CA LYS A 119 -17.57 22.81 9.94
C LYS A 119 -17.09 24.23 9.59
N LYS A 120 -16.34 24.92 10.48
CA LYS A 120 -15.94 26.31 10.29
C LYS A 120 -14.63 26.50 9.53
N GLU A 121 -13.71 25.52 9.53
CA GLU A 121 -12.40 25.68 8.90
C GLU A 121 -12.00 24.40 8.15
N VAL A 122 -11.73 24.56 6.85
CA VAL A 122 -11.22 23.48 5.99
C VAL A 122 -9.71 23.40 6.19
N GLN A 123 -9.22 22.23 6.59
CA GLN A 123 -7.79 22.00 6.75
C GLN A 123 -7.10 22.03 5.38
N LYS A 124 -5.97 22.74 5.30
CA LYS A 124 -5.20 22.86 4.06
C LYS A 124 -3.71 22.65 4.29
N THR A 125 -3.03 22.19 3.26
CA THR A 125 -1.57 22.14 3.19
C THR A 125 -0.95 23.52 2.93
N ALA A 126 0.38 23.64 3.03
CA ALA A 126 1.11 24.87 2.73
C ALA A 126 0.87 25.40 1.31
N ASP A 127 0.62 24.50 0.36
CA ASP A 127 0.27 24.80 -1.05
C ASP A 127 -1.25 24.93 -1.29
N GLY A 128 -2.05 24.96 -0.22
CA GLY A 128 -3.47 25.31 -0.28
C GLY A 128 -4.43 24.17 -0.64
N LYS A 129 -3.93 22.93 -0.78
CA LYS A 129 -4.76 21.76 -1.07
C LYS A 129 -5.57 21.33 0.14
N ILE A 130 -6.79 20.85 -0.10
CA ILE A 130 -7.70 20.43 0.97
C ILE A 130 -7.24 19.11 1.55
N VAL A 131 -7.14 19.05 2.88
CA VAL A 131 -6.92 17.82 3.65
C VAL A 131 -8.27 17.33 4.16
N ASP A 132 -8.64 16.12 3.75
CA ASP A 132 -9.86 15.44 4.17
C ASP A 132 -9.53 14.24 5.06
N PHE A 133 -10.53 13.75 5.80
CA PHE A 133 -10.38 12.70 6.78
C PHE A 133 -11.33 11.53 6.50
N LEU A 134 -10.79 10.31 6.54
CA LEU A 134 -11.57 9.09 6.37
C LEU A 134 -11.13 8.02 7.37
N THR A 135 -11.98 7.02 7.58
CA THR A 135 -11.69 5.90 8.50
C THR A 135 -11.58 4.59 7.73
N VAL A 136 -10.37 4.01 7.71
CA VAL A 136 -10.10 2.72 7.05
C VAL A 136 -9.73 1.69 8.11
N GLY A 137 -10.38 0.52 8.10
CA GLY A 137 -10.09 -0.55 9.05
C GLY A 137 -10.18 -0.10 10.52
N GLY A 138 -11.14 0.76 10.84
CA GLY A 138 -11.35 1.31 12.19
C GLY A 138 -10.35 2.40 12.61
N ARG A 139 -9.45 2.85 11.72
CA ARG A 139 -8.46 3.89 12.02
C ARG A 139 -8.66 5.11 11.13
N THR A 140 -8.88 6.26 11.76
CA THR A 140 -9.01 7.54 11.05
C THR A 140 -7.65 8.09 10.65
N GLY A 141 -7.49 8.54 9.42
CA GLY A 141 -6.41 9.47 9.08
C GLY A 141 -6.81 10.43 7.99
N CYS A 142 -5.82 11.07 7.40
CA CYS A 142 -6.01 12.15 6.44
C CYS A 142 -5.41 11.85 5.08
N TYR A 143 -5.95 12.49 4.06
CA TYR A 143 -5.48 12.40 2.69
C TYR A 143 -5.84 13.69 1.94
N ILE A 144 -5.30 13.85 0.74
CA ILE A 144 -5.63 14.98 -0.14
C ILE A 144 -6.47 14.44 -1.32
N PRO A 145 -7.80 14.68 -1.34
CA PRO A 145 -8.69 14.11 -2.36
C PRO A 145 -8.31 14.47 -3.79
N GLU A 146 -7.74 15.67 -3.99
CA GLU A 146 -7.26 16.14 -5.29
C GLU A 146 -6.10 15.29 -5.84
N LEU A 147 -5.24 14.78 -4.96
CA LEU A 147 -4.00 14.10 -5.33
C LEU A 147 -4.08 12.58 -5.24
N GLN A 148 -4.91 12.07 -4.33
CA GLN A 148 -4.98 10.66 -4.00
C GLN A 148 -6.34 10.13 -4.45
N VAL A 149 -6.43 9.69 -5.71
CA VAL A 149 -7.68 9.20 -6.31
C VAL A 149 -7.64 7.68 -6.40
N LEU A 150 -8.77 7.02 -6.09
CA LEU A 150 -8.94 5.59 -6.31
C LEU A 150 -8.80 5.27 -7.80
N PHE A 151 -7.99 4.27 -8.12
CA PHE A 151 -7.93 3.71 -9.47
C PHE A 151 -8.53 2.31 -9.48
N LYS A 152 -9.29 2.01 -10.54
CA LYS A 152 -9.86 0.68 -10.74
C LYS A 152 -8.92 -0.10 -11.66
N PRO A 153 -8.39 -1.27 -11.26
CA PRO A 153 -7.94 -2.21 -12.27
C PRO A 153 -9.16 -2.59 -13.12
N GLU A 154 -9.02 -2.57 -14.45
CA GLU A 154 -10.01 -3.20 -15.34
C GLU A 154 -10.10 -4.67 -14.91
N VAL A 155 -11.24 -5.08 -14.38
CA VAL A 155 -11.43 -6.44 -13.91
C VAL A 155 -11.67 -7.31 -15.13
N SER A 156 -10.75 -8.22 -15.46
CA SER A 156 -11.11 -9.39 -16.24
C SER A 156 -12.05 -10.24 -15.38
N ASP A 157 -13.29 -10.43 -15.83
CA ASP A 157 -14.30 -11.29 -15.22
C ASP A 157 -13.83 -12.77 -15.17
N THR A 158 -12.95 -13.11 -14.24
CA THR A 158 -12.71 -14.51 -13.82
C THR A 158 -12.37 -14.52 -12.33
N ASP A 159 -13.41 -14.46 -11.50
CA ASP A 159 -13.66 -15.43 -10.42
C ASP A 159 -14.67 -14.83 -9.42
N ASP A 160 -15.93 -14.84 -9.83
CA ASP A 160 -17.07 -14.83 -8.92
C ASP A 160 -17.09 -16.15 -8.14
N ILE A 161 -16.34 -16.21 -7.03
CA ILE A 161 -16.67 -17.17 -5.96
C ILE A 161 -17.54 -16.43 -4.95
N LYS A 162 -18.85 -16.53 -5.16
CA LYS A 162 -19.88 -16.26 -4.16
C LYS A 162 -19.58 -17.08 -2.91
N SER A 163 -19.23 -16.42 -1.81
CA SER A 163 -19.24 -17.02 -0.48
C SER A 163 -20.64 -16.86 0.13
N GLU A 164 -21.51 -17.85 -0.03
CA GLU A 164 -22.66 -18.05 0.85
C GLU A 164 -22.32 -18.99 2.03
N PRO A 165 -23.02 -18.88 3.17
CA PRO A 165 -22.62 -19.49 4.43
C PRO A 165 -22.86 -21.00 4.47
N GLN A 166 -21.92 -21.72 5.10
CA GLN A 166 -21.94 -23.17 5.31
C GLN A 166 -22.94 -23.59 6.39
N ASP A 167 -23.82 -24.56 6.10
CA ASP A 167 -24.29 -25.50 7.12
C ASP A 167 -24.62 -26.90 6.58
N SER A 168 -24.17 -27.90 7.34
CA SER A 168 -24.53 -29.34 7.37
C SER A 168 -24.17 -30.33 6.22
N LYS A 169 -23.38 -31.35 6.58
CA LYS A 169 -23.04 -32.62 5.89
C LYS A 169 -24.29 -33.56 5.70
N PRO A 170 -24.24 -34.84 5.19
CA PRO A 170 -23.12 -35.68 4.68
C PRO A 170 -23.43 -36.61 3.45
N LYS A 171 -22.38 -37.21 2.82
CA LYS A 171 -22.15 -38.69 2.63
C LYS A 171 -21.38 -39.09 1.34
N ARG A 172 -20.53 -40.10 1.53
CA ARG A 172 -19.66 -40.87 0.61
C ARG A 172 -20.29 -41.38 -0.70
N ARG A 173 -19.50 -41.40 -1.81
CA ARG A 173 -19.27 -42.59 -2.67
C ARG A 173 -18.11 -42.41 -3.68
N LYS A 174 -17.67 -43.55 -4.24
CA LYS A 174 -16.35 -43.92 -4.80
C LYS A 174 -16.04 -43.48 -6.25
N VAL A 175 -14.75 -43.22 -6.52
CA VAL A 175 -13.86 -43.67 -7.62
C VAL A 175 -14.41 -43.71 -9.06
N LYS A 176 -13.75 -43.00 -10.00
CA LYS A 176 -13.04 -43.60 -11.15
C LYS A 176 -12.13 -42.61 -11.89
N GLN A 177 -10.90 -43.06 -12.18
CA GLN A 177 -9.95 -42.47 -13.12
C GLN A 177 -10.53 -42.38 -14.53
N GLU A 178 -10.10 -41.38 -15.30
CA GLU A 178 -9.47 -41.63 -16.62
C GLU A 178 -8.67 -40.41 -17.09
N ARG A 179 -7.40 -40.66 -17.42
CA ARG A 179 -6.49 -39.79 -18.16
C ARG A 179 -6.92 -39.78 -19.63
N LYS A 180 -6.96 -38.60 -20.26
CA LYS A 180 -6.65 -38.46 -21.69
C LYS A 180 -5.80 -37.23 -21.91
N GLU A 181 -4.58 -37.48 -22.39
CA GLU A 181 -3.73 -36.51 -23.07
C GLU A 181 -4.38 -36.10 -24.39
N SER A 182 -4.31 -34.81 -24.70
CA SER A 182 -4.21 -34.35 -26.08
C SER A 182 -3.46 -33.02 -26.09
N LYS A 183 -2.26 -33.07 -26.66
CA LYS A 183 -1.49 -31.92 -27.11
C LYS A 183 -2.33 -31.11 -28.10
N ASP A 184 -2.47 -29.81 -27.85
CA ASP A 184 -2.62 -28.85 -28.94
C ASP A 184 -1.91 -27.57 -28.53
N SER A 185 -0.80 -27.32 -29.23
CA SER A 185 0.01 -26.12 -29.13
C SER A 185 -0.75 -24.96 -29.77
N LYS A 186 -1.32 -24.08 -28.94
CA LYS A 186 -1.79 -22.76 -29.39
C LYS A 186 -0.86 -21.70 -28.85
N GLU A 187 -0.15 -21.07 -29.77
CA GLU A 187 0.48 -19.75 -29.60
C GLU A 187 -0.47 -18.82 -28.84
N VAL A 188 -0.08 -18.47 -27.62
CA VAL A 188 -0.74 -17.42 -26.85
C VAL A 188 -0.29 -16.11 -27.46
N LYS A 189 -1.17 -15.50 -28.25
CA LYS A 189 -1.06 -14.08 -28.59
C LYS A 189 -1.05 -13.31 -27.29
N ILE A 190 0.05 -12.61 -27.02
CA ILE A 190 0.13 -11.59 -25.97
C ILE A 190 -0.75 -10.44 -26.47
N GLU A 191 -2.03 -10.49 -26.12
CA GLU A 191 -2.93 -9.35 -26.27
C GLU A 191 -2.49 -8.32 -25.24
N THR A 192 -2.00 -7.19 -25.74
CA THR A 192 -1.63 -6.01 -24.96
C THR A 192 -2.84 -5.54 -24.16
N GLU A 193 -2.81 -5.73 -22.84
CA GLU A 193 -3.78 -5.15 -21.91
C GLU A 193 -3.82 -3.62 -22.11
N GLU A 194 -5.03 -3.05 -22.20
CA GLU A 194 -5.20 -1.60 -22.21
C GLU A 194 -4.66 -1.00 -20.90
N PRO A 195 -3.92 0.12 -20.95
CA PRO A 195 -3.21 0.62 -19.79
C PRO A 195 -4.17 1.11 -18.70
N LEU A 196 -3.92 0.66 -17.47
CA LEU A 196 -4.57 1.09 -16.25
C LEU A 196 -4.70 2.63 -16.21
N LYS A 197 -5.93 3.15 -15.98
CA LYS A 197 -6.19 4.61 -15.98
C LYS A 197 -5.67 5.27 -14.71
N LEU A 198 -4.39 5.64 -14.72
CA LEU A 198 -3.74 6.43 -13.68
C LEU A 198 -4.02 7.93 -13.84
N SER A 199 -4.16 8.64 -12.73
CA SER A 199 -4.26 10.11 -12.72
C SER A 199 -2.94 10.78 -13.11
N GLU A 200 -3.00 12.04 -13.54
CA GLU A 200 -1.78 12.81 -13.86
C GLU A 200 -0.84 12.93 -12.66
N GLU A 201 -1.39 13.05 -11.45
CA GLU A 201 -0.60 13.10 -10.21
C GLU A 201 0.09 11.76 -9.91
N GLN A 202 -0.55 10.63 -10.24
CA GLN A 202 0.06 9.31 -10.11
C GLN A 202 1.20 9.11 -11.10
N LYS A 203 1.01 9.52 -12.36
CA LYS A 203 2.08 9.51 -13.37
C LYS A 203 3.24 10.43 -12.97
N LEU A 204 2.93 11.61 -12.43
CA LEU A 204 3.93 12.53 -11.91
C LEU A 204 4.69 11.93 -10.73
N SER A 205 4.01 11.23 -9.82
CA SER A 205 4.65 10.49 -8.71
C SER A 205 5.66 9.47 -9.23
N ILE A 206 5.24 8.63 -10.20
CA ILE A 206 6.12 7.64 -10.85
C ILE A 206 7.35 8.33 -11.45
N SER A 207 7.16 9.45 -12.16
CA SER A 207 8.29 10.17 -12.78
C SER A 207 9.27 10.75 -11.75
N LYS A 208 8.79 11.18 -10.57
CA LYS A 208 9.62 11.75 -9.50
C LYS A 208 10.44 10.68 -8.78
N PHE A 209 9.82 9.56 -8.42
CA PHE A 209 10.52 8.45 -7.78
C PHE A 209 11.45 7.69 -8.73
N SER A 210 11.15 7.66 -10.03
CA SER A 210 12.02 7.04 -11.04
C SER A 210 13.31 7.86 -11.33
N TYR A 211 13.42 9.10 -10.85
CA TYR A 211 14.61 9.92 -11.02
C TYR A 211 15.72 9.45 -10.07
N LYS A 212 16.63 8.61 -10.57
CA LYS A 212 17.95 8.43 -9.96
C LYS A 212 18.82 9.62 -10.37
N PRO A 213 19.33 10.45 -9.44
CA PRO A 213 20.34 11.43 -9.81
C PRO A 213 21.54 10.70 -10.42
N GLU A 214 21.99 11.15 -11.59
CA GLU A 214 23.25 10.71 -12.19
C GLU A 214 24.38 10.82 -11.16
N PRO A 215 25.27 9.82 -11.04
CA PRO A 215 26.40 9.92 -10.13
C PRO A 215 27.25 11.14 -10.52
N GLU A 216 27.48 12.05 -9.57
CA GLU A 216 28.47 13.11 -9.73
C GLU A 216 29.83 12.45 -9.96
N ASN A 217 30.38 12.65 -11.17
CA ASN A 217 31.72 12.19 -11.58
C ASN A 217 32.83 12.84 -10.75
#